data_AF-A0A5F9DVN8-F1
#
_entry.id   AF-A0A5F9DVN8-F1
#
_cell.length_a   1.000
_cell.length_b   1.000
_cell.length_c   1.000
_cell.angle_alpha   90.00
_cell.angle_beta   90.00
_cell.angle_gamma   90.00
#
_symmetry.space_group_name_H-M   'P 1'
#
loop_
_entity.id
_entity.type
_entity.pdbx_description
1 polymer ?
#
loop_
_entity_poly.entity_id
_entity_poly.type
_entity_poly.pdbx_seq_one_letter_code
_entity_poly.pdbx_strand_id
1 'polypeptide(L)'
;MWETRRSSWMLVHPEALGPGFAGWPLHFGGNRWRSTQAATQDVLNVPETQVTCLENGLSVTSEASGLSTCTTGLWIDTGSHYANKKNNGKAHFLEHMVFKGTKKRSQLDLELEIENSGAHGNACPSRQQTVYYAKAFTNDLPRSVEILADIIQNSTLGEAD
;
A
#
# COMPACT_ATOMS: atom_id res chain seq x y z
N MET A 1 -13.46 -0.30 24.73
CA MET A 1 -14.56 -0.51 23.77
C MET A 1 -14.19 0.17 22.46
N TRP A 2 -13.36 -0.49 21.66
CA TRP A 2 -13.37 -0.47 20.19
C TRP A 2 -12.48 -1.66 19.78
N GLU A 3 -13.10 -2.63 19.13
CA GLU A 3 -12.49 -3.90 18.77
C GLU A 3 -12.02 -3.78 17.33
N THR A 4 -10.70 -3.73 17.15
CA THR A 4 -10.06 -3.63 15.84
C THR A 4 -10.23 -4.98 15.14
N ARG A 5 -11.25 -5.11 14.29
CA ARG A 5 -11.33 -6.26 13.37
C ARG A 5 -10.13 -6.21 12.43
N ARG A 6 -9.31 -7.26 12.51
CA ARG A 6 -8.13 -7.53 11.69
C ARG A 6 -8.47 -7.36 10.21
N SER A 7 -7.80 -6.42 9.54
CA SER A 7 -7.64 -6.43 8.09
C SER A 7 -6.31 -7.11 7.81
N SER A 8 -6.36 -8.33 7.27
CA SER A 8 -5.19 -9.07 6.84
C SER A 8 -4.61 -8.41 5.59
N TRP A 9 -3.33 -8.06 5.60
CA TRP A 9 -2.59 -7.65 4.40
C TRP A 9 -1.32 -8.48 4.31
N MET A 10 -1.17 -9.19 3.19
CA MET A 10 -0.06 -10.09 2.91
C MET A 10 0.91 -9.37 1.97
N LEU A 11 2.16 -9.17 2.43
CA LEU A 11 3.28 -8.75 1.60
C LEU A 11 3.95 -10.01 1.02
N VAL A 12 4.20 -10.03 -0.29
CA VAL A 12 5.08 -11.03 -0.93
C VAL A 12 6.35 -10.30 -1.37
N HIS A 13 7.47 -10.65 -0.74
CA HIS A 13 8.81 -10.22 -1.12
C HIS A 13 9.36 -11.18 -2.20
N PRO A 14 9.99 -10.70 -3.29
CA PRO A 14 10.62 -11.56 -4.29
C PRO A 14 12.15 -11.55 -4.14
N GLU A 15 12.73 -12.58 -3.50
CA GLU A 15 14.16 -12.99 -3.58
C GLU A 15 14.27 -14.35 -2.84
N ALA A 16 14.83 -15.44 -3.34
CA ALA A 16 16.00 -15.60 -4.19
C ALA A 16 15.91 -16.91 -5.01
N LEU A 17 16.32 -16.85 -6.28
CA LEU A 17 16.71 -18.00 -7.09
C LEU A 17 18.23 -17.92 -7.34
N GLY A 18 18.96 -18.95 -6.92
CA GLY A 18 20.36 -19.18 -7.28
C GLY A 18 20.79 -20.62 -6.97
N PRO A 19 21.65 -21.27 -7.79
CA PRO A 19 21.61 -22.73 -7.99
C PRO A 19 22.83 -23.49 -7.43
N GLY A 20 22.67 -24.80 -7.14
CA GLY A 20 23.81 -25.72 -7.06
C GLY A 20 23.58 -27.04 -6.31
N PHE A 21 23.35 -28.14 -7.08
CA PHE A 21 23.92 -29.53 -6.99
C PHE A 21 24.18 -30.20 -5.61
N ALA A 22 23.96 -31.50 -5.34
CA ALA A 22 23.63 -32.71 -6.12
C ALA A 22 23.30 -33.91 -5.19
N GLY A 23 22.63 -34.94 -5.74
CA GLY A 23 22.51 -36.33 -5.23
C GLY A 23 21.20 -36.58 -4.45
N TRP A 24 20.29 -37.50 -4.79
CA TRP A 24 20.39 -38.90 -5.24
C TRP A 24 19.12 -39.28 -6.07
N PRO A 25 19.12 -40.35 -6.89
CA PRO A 25 17.95 -40.72 -7.69
C PRO A 25 17.01 -41.65 -6.89
N LEU A 26 15.75 -41.26 -6.75
CA LEU A 26 14.66 -42.18 -6.43
C LEU A 26 13.60 -42.05 -7.51
N HIS A 27 13.53 -43.07 -8.36
CA HIS A 27 12.41 -43.29 -9.26
C HIS A 27 11.19 -43.72 -8.46
N PHE A 28 10.19 -42.83 -8.37
CA PHE A 28 8.80 -43.21 -8.14
C PHE A 28 7.93 -42.57 -9.23
N GLY A 29 7.15 -43.40 -9.90
CA GLY A 29 6.38 -43.04 -11.09
C GLY A 29 5.19 -42.13 -10.82
N GLY A 30 4.75 -41.51 -11.92
CA GLY A 30 3.35 -41.20 -12.20
C GLY A 30 2.68 -40.10 -11.37
N ASN A 31 2.67 -38.89 -11.92
CA ASN A 31 1.55 -37.94 -11.87
C ASN A 31 0.91 -37.68 -10.50
N ARG A 32 1.66 -37.03 -9.60
CA ARG A 32 1.17 -36.21 -8.47
C ARG A 32 2.36 -35.28 -8.21
N TRP A 33 2.29 -33.96 -8.35
CA TRP A 33 1.55 -33.02 -7.53
C TRP A 33 1.53 -31.66 -8.26
N ARG A 34 0.38 -31.24 -8.77
CA ARG A 34 0.22 -29.89 -9.35
C ARG A 34 -1.13 -29.25 -9.01
N SER A 35 -1.81 -29.70 -7.95
CA SER A 35 -3.20 -29.31 -7.68
C SER A 35 -3.47 -28.64 -6.34
N THR A 36 -2.51 -28.57 -5.41
CA THR A 36 -2.79 -27.99 -4.08
C THR A 36 -2.79 -26.48 -4.02
N GLN A 37 -2.14 -25.76 -4.96
CA GLN A 37 -2.18 -24.29 -4.98
C GLN A 37 -3.44 -23.72 -5.64
N ALA A 38 -3.90 -24.31 -6.75
CA ALA A 38 -5.11 -23.85 -7.44
C ALA A 38 -6.38 -24.18 -6.63
N ALA A 39 -6.42 -25.35 -5.98
CA ALA A 39 -7.61 -25.79 -5.23
C ALA A 39 -7.86 -24.99 -3.93
N THR A 40 -6.88 -24.25 -3.41
CA THR A 40 -7.08 -23.42 -2.21
C THR A 40 -7.82 -22.12 -2.47
N GLN A 41 -7.74 -21.54 -3.68
CA GLN A 41 -8.43 -20.28 -3.98
C GLN A 41 -9.95 -20.46 -4.05
N ASP A 42 -10.42 -21.53 -4.70
CA ASP A 42 -11.85 -21.85 -4.81
C ASP A 42 -12.51 -22.11 -3.45
N VAL A 43 -11.77 -22.70 -2.50
CA VAL A 43 -12.29 -23.03 -1.17
C VAL A 43 -12.38 -21.81 -0.25
N LEU A 44 -11.51 -20.81 -0.46
CA LEU A 44 -11.43 -19.62 0.41
C LEU A 44 -12.28 -18.45 -0.08
N ASN A 45 -12.78 -18.46 -1.33
CA ASN A 45 -13.57 -17.39 -1.94
C ASN A 45 -12.94 -15.99 -1.74
N VAL A 46 -11.61 -15.93 -1.86
CA VAL A 46 -10.84 -14.68 -1.76
C VAL A 46 -10.62 -14.15 -3.19
N PRO A 47 -10.87 -12.86 -3.47
CA PRO A 47 -10.61 -12.32 -4.78
C PRO A 47 -9.14 -12.43 -5.16
N GLU A 48 -8.85 -12.65 -6.44
CA GLU A 48 -7.48 -12.70 -6.92
C GLU A 48 -6.81 -11.32 -6.81
N THR A 49 -5.64 -11.28 -6.17
CA THR A 49 -4.80 -10.09 -6.12
C THR A 49 -4.01 -9.97 -7.41
N GLN A 50 -4.29 -8.93 -8.20
CA GLN A 50 -3.55 -8.62 -9.43
C GLN A 50 -2.39 -7.69 -9.12
N VAL A 51 -1.21 -7.98 -9.70
CA VAL A 51 0.00 -7.17 -9.54
C VAL A 51 0.52 -6.77 -10.91
N THR A 52 0.70 -5.48 -11.12
CA THR A 52 1.26 -4.91 -12.36
C THR A 52 2.49 -4.06 -12.03
N CYS A 53 3.60 -4.31 -12.72
CA CYS A 53 4.80 -3.49 -12.59
C CYS A 53 4.84 -2.45 -13.71
N LEU A 54 4.95 -1.17 -13.35
CA LEU A 54 5.12 -0.07 -14.28
C LEU A 54 6.60 0.05 -14.71
N GLU A 55 6.83 0.67 -15.87
CA GLU A 55 8.18 0.86 -16.43
C GLU A 55 9.11 1.68 -15.51
N ASN A 56 8.55 2.53 -14.66
CA ASN A 56 9.29 3.32 -13.67
C ASN A 56 9.64 2.55 -12.39
N GLY A 57 9.34 1.25 -12.32
CA GLY A 57 9.63 0.38 -11.18
C GLY A 57 8.60 0.41 -10.06
N LEU A 58 7.48 1.14 -10.21
CA LEU A 58 6.37 1.07 -9.26
C LEU A 58 5.53 -0.19 -9.48
N SER A 59 5.19 -0.87 -8.38
CA SER A 59 4.25 -1.98 -8.39
C SER A 59 2.85 -1.49 -7.99
N VAL A 60 1.86 -1.76 -8.83
CA VAL A 60 0.45 -1.50 -8.58
C VAL A 60 -0.24 -2.82 -8.27
N THR A 61 -0.84 -2.90 -7.09
CA THR A 61 -1.57 -4.09 -6.63
C THR A 61 -3.04 -3.76 -6.43
N SER A 62 -3.94 -4.59 -6.96
CA SER A 62 -5.38 -4.39 -6.87
C SER A 62 -6.13 -5.70 -6.57
N GLU A 63 -7.17 -5.60 -5.74
CA GLU A 63 -8.08 -6.70 -5.41
C GLU A 63 -9.54 -6.21 -5.55
N ALA A 64 -10.33 -6.88 -6.38
CA ALA A 64 -11.72 -6.50 -6.62
C ALA A 64 -12.66 -7.18 -5.60
N SER A 65 -13.03 -6.45 -4.54
CA SER A 65 -13.86 -6.97 -3.45
C SER A 65 -15.38 -6.91 -3.72
N GLY A 66 -15.83 -6.19 -4.75
CA GLY A 66 -17.25 -5.99 -5.06
C GLY A 66 -18.02 -5.10 -4.07
N LEU A 67 -17.31 -4.40 -3.17
CA LEU A 67 -17.90 -3.51 -2.18
C LEU A 67 -18.19 -2.11 -2.77
N SER A 68 -19.08 -1.37 -2.11
CA SER A 68 -19.39 0.04 -2.44
C SER A 68 -18.32 1.02 -1.95
N THR A 69 -17.34 0.53 -1.19
CA THR A 69 -16.20 1.30 -0.69
C THR A 69 -14.89 0.72 -1.19
N CYS A 70 -13.89 1.58 -1.30
CA CYS A 70 -12.54 1.23 -1.70
C CYS A 70 -11.53 1.79 -0.70
N THR A 71 -10.34 1.19 -0.67
CA THR A 71 -9.18 1.73 0.04
C THR A 71 -8.02 1.76 -0.92
N THR A 72 -7.44 2.94 -1.12
CA THR A 72 -6.23 3.13 -1.91
C THR A 72 -5.11 3.55 -1.00
N GLY A 73 -3.89 3.10 -1.27
CA GLY A 73 -2.74 3.52 -0.49
C GLY A 73 -1.43 3.38 -1.23
N LEU A 74 -0.43 4.08 -0.72
CA LEU A 74 0.95 4.00 -1.12
C LEU A 74 1.78 3.47 0.05
N TRP A 75 2.47 2.36 -0.19
CA TRP A 75 3.41 1.76 0.74
C TRP A 75 4.82 2.08 0.27
N ILE A 76 5.57 2.81 1.09
CA ILE A 76 6.94 3.23 0.79
C ILE A 76 7.88 2.51 1.75
N ASP A 77 8.90 1.82 1.23
CA ASP A 77 9.97 1.21 2.02
C ASP A 77 10.92 2.28 2.57
N THR A 78 10.41 3.02 3.56
CA THR A 78 11.10 4.08 4.29
C THR A 78 10.53 4.20 5.69
N GLY A 79 11.32 4.68 6.63
CA GLY A 79 10.95 4.72 8.04
C GLY A 79 12.12 5.11 8.92
N SER A 80 11.93 5.08 10.24
CA SER A 80 12.96 5.52 11.18
C SER A 80 14.24 4.67 11.16
N HIS A 81 14.19 3.44 10.65
CA HIS A 81 15.37 2.58 10.41
C HIS A 81 16.34 3.20 9.40
N TYR A 82 15.82 3.89 8.38
CA TYR A 82 16.60 4.51 7.33
C TYR A 82 17.07 5.94 7.69
N ALA A 83 16.79 6.38 8.92
CA ALA A 83 17.23 7.66 9.43
C ALA A 83 18.66 7.60 10.02
N ASN A 84 19.43 8.66 9.77
CA ASN A 84 20.71 8.99 10.35
C ASN A 84 20.57 10.18 11.32
N LYS A 85 21.67 10.58 11.97
CA LYS A 85 21.68 11.67 12.96
C LYS A 85 21.18 13.03 12.43
N LYS A 86 21.25 13.27 11.11
CA LYS A 86 20.83 14.53 10.47
C LYS A 86 19.38 14.54 10.00
N ASN A 87 18.71 13.38 9.90
CA ASN A 87 17.34 13.28 9.39
C ASN A 87 16.41 12.47 10.32
N ASN A 88 16.85 12.21 11.55
CA ASN A 88 15.99 11.65 12.58
C ASN A 88 14.77 12.56 12.78
N GLY A 89 13.59 11.95 12.95
CA GLY A 89 12.32 12.66 13.05
C GLY A 89 11.68 13.08 11.72
N LYS A 90 12.37 12.98 10.57
CA LYS A 90 11.78 13.39 9.28
C LYS A 90 10.55 12.59 8.86
N ALA A 91 10.50 11.29 9.16
CA ALA A 91 9.35 10.46 8.79
C ALA A 91 8.06 10.91 9.51
N HIS A 92 8.14 11.08 10.83
CA HIS A 92 7.02 11.60 11.63
C HIS A 92 6.72 13.07 11.28
N PHE A 93 7.74 13.89 11.02
CA PHE A 93 7.51 15.26 10.56
C PHE A 93 6.77 15.30 9.22
N LEU A 94 7.17 14.48 8.24
CA LEU A 94 6.51 14.39 6.94
C LEU A 94 5.07 13.90 7.06
N GLU A 95 4.77 12.97 7.98
CA GLU A 95 3.40 12.54 8.27
C GLU A 95 2.49 13.72 8.64
N HIS A 96 2.94 14.62 9.53
CA HIS A 96 2.14 15.80 9.90
C HIS A 96 2.05 16.83 8.77
N MET A 97 3.09 16.96 7.95
CA MET A 97 3.15 17.96 6.90
C MET A 97 2.43 17.56 5.61
N VAL A 98 2.27 16.27 5.35
CA VAL A 98 1.73 15.78 4.07
C VAL A 98 0.30 16.31 3.83
N PHE A 99 -0.49 16.47 4.91
CA PHE A 99 -1.88 16.96 4.83
C PHE A 99 -2.01 18.49 4.94
N LYS A 100 -0.91 19.24 5.05
CA LYS A 100 -0.92 20.71 5.19
C LYS A 100 -1.10 21.48 3.88
N GLY A 101 -1.50 20.80 2.82
CA GLY A 101 -1.73 21.38 1.50
C GLY A 101 -0.65 21.02 0.48
N THR A 102 -0.98 21.32 -0.78
CA THR A 102 -0.14 21.06 -1.95
C THR A 102 0.00 22.34 -2.76
N LYS A 103 0.83 22.31 -3.81
CA LYS A 103 0.92 23.41 -4.78
C LYS A 103 -0.42 23.72 -5.47
N LYS A 104 -1.35 22.76 -5.52
CA LYS A 104 -2.64 22.89 -6.19
C LYS A 104 -3.79 23.18 -5.23
N ARG A 105 -3.70 22.73 -3.98
CA ARG A 105 -4.78 22.73 -3.01
C ARG A 105 -4.28 23.33 -1.70
N SER A 106 -4.98 24.33 -1.16
CA SER A 106 -4.70 24.78 0.21
C SER A 106 -5.05 23.66 1.21
N GLN A 107 -4.55 23.76 2.45
CA GLN A 107 -4.92 22.81 3.51
C GLN A 107 -6.45 22.73 3.67
N LEU A 108 -7.13 23.88 3.72
CA LEU A 108 -8.57 23.96 3.90
C LEU A 108 -9.33 23.35 2.72
N ASP A 109 -8.89 23.64 1.48
CA ASP A 109 -9.53 23.06 0.29
C ASP A 109 -9.36 21.54 0.25
N LEU A 110 -8.19 21.04 0.65
CA LEU A 110 -7.90 19.61 0.70
C LEU A 110 -8.76 18.91 1.76
N GLU A 111 -8.86 19.48 2.95
CA GLU A 111 -9.71 18.97 4.05
C GLU A 111 -11.19 18.96 3.60
N LEU A 112 -11.69 20.07 3.05
CA LEU A 112 -13.06 20.15 2.54
C LEU A 112 -13.32 19.19 1.37
N GLU A 113 -12.38 19.00 0.46
CA GLU A 113 -12.53 18.08 -0.67
C GLU A 113 -12.67 16.63 -0.18
N ILE A 114 -11.82 16.23 0.78
CA ILE A 114 -11.86 14.90 1.39
C ILE A 114 -13.17 14.71 2.17
N GLU A 115 -13.54 15.65 3.03
CA GLU A 115 -14.76 15.58 3.85
C GLU A 115 -16.04 15.58 3.00
N ASN A 116 -16.15 16.45 2.00
CA ASN A 116 -17.33 16.52 1.13
C ASN A 116 -17.55 15.25 0.31
N SER A 117 -16.47 14.52 0.00
CA SER A 117 -16.55 13.20 -0.67
C SER A 117 -16.87 12.05 0.30
N GLY A 118 -16.95 12.31 1.61
CA GLY A 118 -17.09 11.28 2.64
C GLY A 118 -15.87 10.37 2.75
N ALA A 119 -14.73 10.77 2.17
CA ALA A 119 -13.49 10.03 2.23
C ALA A 119 -12.75 10.30 3.53
N HIS A 120 -11.83 9.40 3.88
CA HIS A 120 -10.95 9.55 5.04
C HIS A 120 -9.53 9.12 4.68
N GLY A 121 -8.59 10.07 4.75
CA GLY A 121 -7.16 9.84 4.54
C GLY A 121 -6.41 9.72 5.88
N ASN A 122 -5.36 8.89 5.91
CA ASN A 122 -4.43 8.84 7.03
C ASN A 122 -3.03 8.41 6.56
N ALA A 123 -2.04 8.62 7.42
CA ALA A 123 -0.68 8.14 7.24
C ALA A 123 -0.23 7.36 8.49
N CYS A 124 0.73 6.44 8.30
CA CYS A 124 1.29 5.67 9.39
C CYS A 124 2.76 5.35 9.08
N PRO A 125 3.71 6.11 9.65
CA PRO A 125 5.12 5.78 9.59
C PRO A 125 5.43 4.67 10.61
N SER A 126 6.23 3.72 10.18
CA SER A 126 6.81 2.65 10.98
C SER A 126 8.33 2.74 10.93
N ARG A 127 9.00 1.77 11.57
CA ARG A 127 10.45 1.68 11.56
C ARG A 127 10.99 1.42 10.15
N GLN A 128 10.31 0.60 9.36
CA GLN A 128 10.79 0.15 8.04
C GLN A 128 9.87 0.56 6.88
N GLN A 129 8.65 1.01 7.15
CA GLN A 129 7.69 1.32 6.10
C GLN A 129 6.87 2.54 6.48
N THR A 130 6.49 3.34 5.50
CA THR A 130 5.56 4.46 5.67
C THR A 130 4.39 4.25 4.73
N VAL A 131 3.18 4.27 5.29
CA VAL A 131 1.94 4.01 4.56
C VAL A 131 1.12 5.27 4.52
N TYR A 132 0.68 5.66 3.33
CA TYR A 132 -0.33 6.71 3.12
C TYR A 132 -1.55 6.04 2.52
N TYR A 133 -2.74 6.20 3.09
CA TYR A 133 -3.94 5.57 2.55
C TYR A 133 -5.15 6.47 2.66
N ALA A 134 -6.15 6.20 1.81
CA ALA A 134 -7.44 6.84 1.83
C ALA A 134 -8.54 5.80 1.64
N LYS A 135 -9.62 5.96 2.40
CA LYS A 135 -10.86 5.17 2.28
C LYS A 135 -11.91 6.07 1.65
N ALA A 136 -12.58 5.59 0.61
CA ALA A 136 -13.57 6.36 -0.13
C ALA A 136 -14.66 5.44 -0.71
N PHE A 137 -15.69 6.02 -1.32
CA PHE A 137 -16.61 5.24 -2.14
C PHE A 137 -15.94 4.75 -3.41
N THR A 138 -16.38 3.61 -3.95
CA THR A 138 -15.78 3.03 -5.17
C THR A 138 -15.86 3.99 -6.37
N ASN A 139 -16.88 4.84 -6.43
CA ASN A 139 -17.02 5.86 -7.48
C ASN A 139 -15.96 6.98 -7.39
N ASP A 140 -15.44 7.23 -6.19
CA ASP A 140 -14.41 8.26 -5.92
C ASP A 140 -12.99 7.71 -5.99
N LEU A 141 -12.82 6.44 -6.38
CA LEU A 141 -11.52 5.79 -6.51
C LEU A 141 -10.51 6.62 -7.34
N PRO A 142 -10.85 7.13 -8.55
CA PRO A 142 -9.90 7.91 -9.34
C PRO A 142 -9.45 9.19 -8.63
N ARG A 143 -10.39 9.86 -7.95
CA ARG A 143 -10.11 11.08 -7.18
C ARG A 143 -9.23 10.78 -5.96
N SER A 144 -9.47 9.66 -5.28
CA SER A 144 -8.66 9.24 -4.13
C SER A 144 -7.20 8.99 -4.50
N VAL A 145 -6.97 8.33 -5.64
CA VAL A 145 -5.61 8.13 -6.21
C VAL A 145 -4.97 9.46 -6.58
N GLU A 146 -5.70 10.37 -7.22
CA GLU A 146 -5.20 11.70 -7.59
C GLU A 146 -4.78 12.52 -6.36
N ILE A 147 -5.61 12.56 -5.33
CA ILE A 147 -5.34 13.27 -4.07
C ILE A 147 -4.08 12.69 -3.40
N LEU A 148 -3.99 11.37 -3.26
CA LEU A 148 -2.81 10.72 -2.69
C LEU A 148 -1.54 11.03 -3.50
N ALA A 149 -1.61 10.98 -4.83
CA ALA A 149 -0.48 11.29 -5.69
C ALA A 149 -0.04 12.76 -5.56
N ASP A 150 -0.99 13.69 -5.48
CA ASP A 150 -0.71 15.12 -5.34
C ASP A 150 -0.11 15.47 -3.98
N ILE A 151 -0.67 14.89 -2.90
CA ILE A 151 -0.16 15.04 -1.54
C ILE A 151 1.31 14.57 -1.45
N ILE A 152 1.64 13.44 -2.05
CA ILE A 152 2.97 12.84 -1.92
C ILE A 152 4.02 13.56 -2.80
N GLN A 153 3.63 14.05 -3.98
CA GLN A 153 4.56 14.66 -4.93
C GLN A 153 4.67 16.19 -4.80
N ASN A 154 3.58 16.84 -4.40
CA ASN A 154 3.44 18.31 -4.46
C ASN A 154 3.09 18.94 -3.12
N SER A 155 3.29 18.26 -1.98
CA SER A 155 3.12 18.85 -0.65
C SER A 155 3.99 20.10 -0.50
N THR A 156 3.39 21.17 0.01
CA THR A 156 4.06 22.42 0.30
C THR A 156 4.42 22.48 1.78
N LEU A 157 5.72 22.54 2.07
CA LEU A 157 6.22 22.82 3.40
C LEU A 157 6.17 24.34 3.61
N GLY A 158 5.01 24.86 4.03
CA GLY A 158 4.92 26.26 4.48
C GLY A 158 5.75 26.48 5.75
N GLU A 159 6.18 27.71 6.00
CA GLU A 159 6.60 28.09 7.36
C GLU A 159 5.39 27.88 8.30
N ALA A 160 5.65 27.23 9.44
CA ALA A 160 4.61 26.82 10.36
C ALA A 160 3.91 28.03 11.01
N ASP A 161 2.58 27.95 11.07
CA ASP A 161 1.79 28.55 12.16
C ASP A 161 2.09 27.85 13.49
#